data_AF-A0A7S0F9U8-F1
#
_entry.id   AF-A0A7S0F9U8-F1
#
_cell.length_a   1.000
_cell.length_b   1.000
_cell.length_c   1.000
_cell.angle_alpha   90.00
_cell.angle_beta   90.00
_cell.angle_gamma   90.00
#
_symmetry.space_group_name_H-M   'P 1'
#
loop_
_entity.id
_entity.type
_entity.pdbx_description
1 polymer ?
#
loop_
_entity_poly.entity_id
_entity_poly.type
_entity_poly.pdbx_seq_one_letter_code
_entity_poly.pdbx_strand_id
1 'polypeptide(L)'
;TAPLPRPSEIFSSMSRIVLRPPVPAVVAERLAELLHRFPAAAMGGVRWQTLLRAYEEQHRMPLSTAALGHCTALGAATALLWDVLRLVDSDANNPVVALEDSAVLTPQPAALASWPPLYKALCELVEENADGLGPGGVPLSQLQPLLRVRWHGRFDEHGLGFLAESGAYECLGSLQDLPCALLRWRRQRAAWRAEAGARPSAVDEALLPELELVAAPAGAPRRELLLRLRPARPQEEERAEEAAGAAKGGESDGELSGTDDGRSTSAGLPETPREREASLGSLEPPAWDPEVPTAAGQAEGAEEAEQLPAPSGAACGEGALGGGRVAGRRPEEAPHYGATEPRRAAPRSSSPTGDFAGATQRHHALQESSASDCLPGCAPA
;
A
#
# COMPACT_ATOMS: atom_id res chain seq x y z
N THR A 1 54.10 32.43 32.51
CA THR A 1 53.85 30.97 32.41
C THR A 1 52.36 30.80 32.21
N ALA A 2 51.91 30.58 30.97
CA ALA A 2 50.49 30.46 30.65
C ALA A 2 50.03 29.00 30.89
N PRO A 3 48.85 28.78 31.50
CA PRO A 3 48.37 27.43 31.81
C PRO A 3 48.01 26.68 30.53
N LEU A 4 48.48 25.43 30.42
CA LEU A 4 48.16 24.53 29.32
C LEU A 4 46.67 24.16 29.34
N PRO A 5 45.98 24.17 28.18
CA PRO A 5 44.57 23.82 28.08
C PRO A 5 44.34 22.35 28.43
N ARG A 6 43.23 22.08 29.12
CA ARG A 6 42.87 20.73 29.60
C ARG A 6 42.45 19.84 28.42
N PRO A 7 42.87 18.56 28.38
CA PRO A 7 42.57 17.63 27.27
C PRO A 7 41.09 17.26 27.10
N SER A 8 40.18 17.77 27.95
CA SER A 8 38.73 17.56 27.84
C SER A 8 38.04 18.44 26.79
N GLU A 9 38.70 19.47 26.25
CA GLU A 9 38.08 20.38 25.25
C GLU A 9 38.36 19.99 23.79
N ILE A 10 39.22 19.00 23.55
CA ILE A 10 39.66 18.64 22.18
C ILE A 10 38.67 17.68 21.49
N PHE A 11 37.80 16.99 22.23
CA PHE A 11 36.85 16.01 21.66
C PHE A 11 35.44 16.56 21.35
N SER A 12 35.11 17.81 21.71
CA SER A 12 33.81 18.42 21.35
C SER A 12 33.80 19.09 19.97
N SER A 13 34.92 19.07 19.25
CA SER A 13 34.99 19.48 17.84
C SER A 13 34.81 18.29 16.90
N MET A 14 33.84 17.41 17.20
CA MET A 14 33.32 16.49 16.20
C MET A 14 32.48 17.32 15.24
N SER A 15 33.07 17.58 14.09
CA SER A 15 32.51 18.24 12.91
C SER A 15 30.98 18.17 12.90
N ARG A 16 30.32 19.30 13.17
CA ARG A 16 28.94 19.49 12.74
C ARG A 16 28.97 19.40 11.22
N ILE A 17 28.76 18.20 10.70
CA ILE A 17 28.49 17.99 9.29
C ILE A 17 27.26 18.84 9.02
N VAL A 18 27.47 19.98 8.36
CA VAL A 18 26.38 20.84 7.91
C VAL A 18 25.70 20.08 6.79
N LEU A 19 24.76 19.22 7.16
CA LEU A 19 23.89 18.54 6.22
C LEU A 19 23.10 19.63 5.51
N ARG A 20 23.37 19.79 4.21
CA ARG A 20 22.57 20.67 3.35
C ARG A 20 21.10 20.26 3.51
N PRO A 21 20.18 21.21 3.76
CA PRO A 21 18.77 20.88 3.88
C PRO A 21 18.31 20.15 2.61
N PRO A 22 17.53 19.06 2.75
CA PRO A 22 17.06 18.32 1.59
C PRO A 22 16.20 19.23 0.71
N VAL A 23 16.28 19.05 -0.60
CA VAL A 23 15.45 19.78 -1.56
C VAL A 23 13.99 19.39 -1.32
N PRO A 24 13.06 20.34 -1.08
CA PRO A 24 11.67 20.01 -0.74
C PRO A 24 10.97 19.09 -1.73
N ALA A 25 11.24 19.23 -3.03
CA ALA A 25 10.69 18.36 -4.07
C ALA A 25 11.09 16.88 -3.90
N VAL A 26 12.34 16.61 -3.48
CA VAL A 26 12.81 15.23 -3.23
C VAL A 26 12.17 14.65 -1.98
N VAL A 27 11.91 15.48 -0.97
CA VAL A 27 11.19 15.07 0.25
C VAL A 27 9.74 14.74 -0.09
N ALA A 28 9.07 15.60 -0.87
CA ALA A 28 7.71 15.39 -1.34
C ALA A 28 7.56 14.08 -2.12
N GLU A 29 8.44 13.83 -3.10
CA GLU A 29 8.46 12.60 -3.90
C GLU A 29 8.60 11.36 -3.01
N ARG A 30 9.57 11.37 -2.08
CA ARG A 30 9.81 10.26 -1.16
C ARG A 30 8.66 10.03 -0.19
N LEU A 31 8.05 11.10 0.33
CA LEU A 31 6.88 10.98 1.20
C LEU A 31 5.68 10.42 0.41
N ALA A 32 5.49 10.83 -0.84
CA ALA A 32 4.46 10.27 -1.71
C ALA A 32 4.71 8.79 -1.98
N GLU A 33 5.95 8.39 -2.33
CA GLU A 33 6.34 6.99 -2.52
C GLU A 33 6.08 6.17 -1.24
N LEU A 34 6.49 6.71 -0.09
CA LEU A 34 6.29 6.08 1.21
C LEU A 34 4.80 5.92 1.54
N LEU A 35 3.98 6.92 1.25
CA LEU A 35 2.53 6.89 1.48
C LEU A 35 1.85 5.80 0.63
N HIS A 36 2.32 5.57 -0.60
CA HIS A 36 1.87 4.44 -1.43
C HIS A 36 2.22 3.08 -0.81
N ARG A 37 3.17 3.00 0.13
CA ARG A 37 3.49 1.74 0.81
C ARG A 37 2.54 1.40 1.95
N PHE A 38 1.65 2.31 2.34
CA PHE A 38 0.64 2.08 3.37
C PHE A 38 -0.70 1.67 2.73
N PRO A 39 -1.20 0.45 2.94
CA PRO A 39 -2.54 0.07 2.49
C PRO A 39 -3.63 0.97 3.10
N ALA A 40 -3.40 1.46 4.32
CA ALA A 40 -4.28 2.39 5.02
C ALA A 40 -4.39 3.76 4.34
N ALA A 41 -3.36 4.22 3.61
CA ALA A 41 -3.38 5.48 2.89
C ALA A 41 -4.42 5.50 1.76
N ALA A 42 -4.71 4.35 1.16
CA ALA A 42 -5.80 4.22 0.20
C ALA A 42 -7.18 4.23 0.89
N MET A 43 -7.27 3.89 2.17
CA MET A 43 -8.50 3.79 2.96
C MET A 43 -8.71 5.05 3.82
N GLY A 44 -8.63 4.93 5.14
CA GLY A 44 -8.83 6.00 6.12
C GLY A 44 -7.63 6.92 6.34
N GLY A 45 -6.52 6.71 5.65
CA GLY A 45 -5.31 7.52 5.77
C GLY A 45 -4.33 7.02 6.84
N VAL A 46 -3.24 7.78 6.99
CA VAL A 46 -2.13 7.52 7.91
C VAL A 46 -1.86 8.80 8.69
N ARG A 47 -1.58 8.68 9.99
CA ARG A 47 -1.19 9.83 10.81
C ARG A 47 0.15 10.40 10.34
N TRP A 48 0.26 11.72 10.28
CA TRP A 48 1.47 12.41 9.85
C TRP A 48 2.72 11.97 10.62
N GLN A 49 2.64 11.86 11.95
CA GLN A 49 3.76 11.40 12.77
C GLN A 49 4.25 9.99 12.40
N THR A 50 3.33 9.08 12.06
CA THR A 50 3.69 7.74 11.60
C THR A 50 4.46 7.80 10.28
N LEU A 51 4.00 8.64 9.35
CA LEU A 51 4.66 8.85 8.07
C LEU A 51 6.06 9.44 8.24
N LEU A 52 6.23 10.42 9.14
CA LEU A 52 7.54 11.01 9.45
C LEU A 52 8.50 9.99 10.06
N ARG A 53 8.03 9.14 10.98
CA ARG A 53 8.85 8.07 11.56
C ARG A 53 9.28 7.07 10.50
N ALA A 54 8.35 6.61 9.66
CA ALA A 54 8.67 5.68 8.58
C ALA A 54 9.65 6.30 7.57
N TYR A 55 9.54 7.61 7.31
CA TYR A 55 10.49 8.35 6.47
C TYR A 55 11.89 8.36 7.09
N GLU A 56 12.00 8.65 8.39
CA GLU A 56 13.27 8.66 9.10
C GLU A 56 13.92 7.27 9.12
N GLU A 57 13.14 6.22 9.37
CA GLU A 57 13.62 4.84 9.36
C GLU A 57 14.15 4.43 7.97
N GLN A 58 13.41 4.75 6.90
CA GLN A 58 13.74 4.38 5.53
C GLN A 58 14.91 5.19 4.97
N HIS A 59 14.96 6.50 5.22
CA HIS A 59 15.96 7.41 4.63
C HIS A 59 17.09 7.81 5.58
N ARG A 60 17.06 7.33 6.84
CA ARG A 60 18.04 7.66 7.90
C ARG A 60 18.21 9.18 8.07
N MET A 61 17.11 9.91 7.91
CA MET A 61 17.08 11.37 7.94
C MET A 61 15.84 11.85 8.68
N PRO A 62 15.98 12.48 9.86
CA PRO A 62 14.84 13.02 10.58
C PRO A 62 14.24 14.18 9.77
N LEU A 63 12.92 14.18 9.63
CA LEU A 63 12.21 15.27 8.95
C LEU A 63 11.59 16.20 10.00
N SER A 64 12.10 17.42 10.10
CA SER A 64 11.54 18.46 10.95
C SER A 64 10.66 19.39 10.12
N THR A 65 9.41 19.58 10.53
CA THR A 65 8.46 20.51 9.90
C THR A 65 9.00 21.94 9.89
N ALA A 66 9.64 22.36 10.99
CA ALA A 66 10.28 23.66 11.10
C ALA A 66 11.48 23.81 10.16
N ALA A 67 12.27 22.75 9.95
CA ALA A 67 13.39 22.77 9.02
C ALA A 67 12.95 22.91 7.55
N LEU A 68 11.71 22.51 7.25
CA LEU A 68 11.07 22.71 5.95
C LEU A 68 10.38 24.07 5.82
N GLY A 69 10.42 24.91 6.86
CA GLY A 69 9.82 26.25 6.85
C GLY A 69 8.34 26.29 7.21
N HIS A 70 7.79 25.25 7.82
CA HIS A 70 6.39 25.17 8.21
C HIS A 70 6.22 25.22 9.73
N CYS A 71 5.24 26.00 10.20
CA CYS A 71 4.91 26.14 11.62
C CYS A 71 4.06 24.97 12.16
N THR A 72 3.35 24.26 11.28
CA THR A 72 2.42 23.19 11.64
C THR A 72 2.63 21.96 10.76
N ALA A 73 2.24 20.78 11.26
CA ALA A 73 2.29 19.54 10.51
C ALA A 73 1.32 19.56 9.33
N LEU A 74 0.12 20.12 9.54
CA LEU A 74 -0.86 20.32 8.47
C LEU A 74 -0.29 21.16 7.33
N GLY A 75 0.33 22.30 7.63
CA GLY A 75 0.94 23.17 6.61
C GLY A 75 2.04 22.47 5.82
N ALA A 76 2.86 21.65 6.50
CA ALA A 76 3.89 20.85 5.84
C ALA A 76 3.29 19.76 4.94
N ALA A 77 2.29 19.02 5.44
CA ALA A 77 1.61 17.98 4.68
C ALA A 77 0.95 18.55 3.42
N THR A 78 0.20 19.64 3.55
CA THR A 78 -0.46 20.29 2.40
C THR A 78 0.53 20.87 1.41
N ALA A 79 1.68 21.39 1.85
CA ALA A 79 2.66 21.96 0.94
C ALA A 79 3.48 20.89 0.18
N LEU A 80 3.84 19.80 0.86
CA LEU A 80 4.69 18.75 0.29
C LEU A 80 3.89 17.76 -0.57
N LEU A 81 2.65 17.44 -0.21
CA LEU A 81 1.87 16.38 -0.84
C LEU A 81 0.64 16.89 -1.61
N TRP A 82 0.57 18.19 -1.90
CA TRP A 82 -0.61 18.83 -2.51
C TRP A 82 -1.18 18.11 -3.74
N ASP A 83 -0.32 17.49 -4.57
CA ASP A 83 -0.70 16.80 -5.80
C ASP A 83 -1.36 15.42 -5.57
N VAL A 84 -1.13 14.79 -4.41
CA VAL A 84 -1.51 13.39 -4.16
C VAL A 84 -2.34 13.22 -2.88
N LEU A 85 -2.52 14.28 -2.11
CA LEU A 85 -3.04 14.25 -0.75
C LEU A 85 -4.55 14.48 -0.69
N ARG A 86 -5.25 13.56 -0.03
CA ARG A 86 -6.57 13.78 0.55
C ARG A 86 -6.44 13.92 2.07
N LEU A 87 -6.86 15.04 2.65
CA LEU A 87 -6.94 15.19 4.10
C LEU A 87 -8.18 14.50 4.65
N VAL A 88 -7.97 13.57 5.59
CA VAL A 88 -9.07 12.87 6.31
C VAL A 88 -9.35 13.56 7.64
N ASP A 89 -8.30 13.98 8.34
CA ASP A 89 -8.37 14.77 9.57
C ASP A 89 -7.43 15.97 9.43
N SER A 90 -7.92 17.15 9.82
CA SER A 90 -7.23 18.44 9.70
C SER A 90 -6.62 18.92 11.03
N ASP A 91 -6.30 18.01 11.96
CA ASP A 91 -5.47 18.34 13.12
C ASP A 91 -4.19 19.08 12.69
N ALA A 92 -3.98 20.27 13.24
CA ALA A 92 -2.83 21.11 12.93
C ALA A 92 -1.49 20.42 13.23
N ASN A 93 -1.44 19.56 14.24
CA ASN A 93 -0.20 18.95 14.76
C ASN A 93 0.02 17.52 14.29
N ASN A 94 -1.05 16.78 14.00
CA ASN A 94 -0.95 15.40 13.55
C ASN A 94 -2.09 15.02 12.60
N PRO A 95 -2.18 15.66 11.43
CA PRO A 95 -3.26 15.40 10.49
C PRO A 95 -3.22 13.94 10.02
N VAL A 96 -4.39 13.44 9.61
CA VAL A 96 -4.50 12.12 8.95
C VAL A 96 -4.50 12.36 7.44
N VAL A 97 -3.44 11.86 6.80
CA VAL A 97 -3.18 12.03 5.37
C VAL A 97 -3.54 10.75 4.62
N ALA A 98 -4.38 10.85 3.60
CA ALA A 98 -4.70 9.77 2.66
C ALA A 98 -4.25 10.14 1.26
N LEU A 99 -4.22 9.16 0.36
CA LEU A 99 -4.00 9.40 -1.05
C LEU A 99 -5.32 9.74 -1.75
N GLU A 100 -5.27 10.65 -2.72
CA GLU A 100 -6.38 10.85 -3.65
C GLU A 100 -6.60 9.63 -4.53
N ASP A 101 -7.85 9.35 -4.89
CA ASP A 101 -8.21 8.18 -5.69
C ASP A 101 -7.44 8.10 -7.03
N SER A 102 -7.19 9.24 -7.68
CA SER A 102 -6.39 9.35 -8.90
C SER A 102 -4.93 8.90 -8.68
N ALA A 103 -4.32 9.35 -7.58
CA ALA A 103 -2.97 8.97 -7.18
C ALA A 103 -2.91 7.48 -6.80
N VAL A 104 -3.87 7.01 -5.99
CA VAL A 104 -3.99 5.61 -5.56
C VAL A 104 -4.08 4.64 -6.76
N LEU A 105 -4.81 5.02 -7.80
CA LEU A 105 -5.00 4.21 -9.00
C LEU A 105 -3.84 4.29 -10.01
N THR A 106 -2.87 5.17 -9.77
CA THR A 106 -1.68 5.26 -10.61
C THR A 106 -0.72 4.13 -10.24
N PRO A 107 -0.39 3.21 -11.18
CA PRO A 107 0.55 2.14 -10.89
C PRO A 107 1.92 2.72 -10.58
N GLN A 108 2.51 2.27 -9.47
CA GLN A 108 3.86 2.65 -9.04
C GLN A 108 4.73 1.40 -9.10
N PRO A 109 5.42 1.13 -10.23
CA PRO A 109 6.12 -0.15 -10.42
C PRO A 109 7.24 -0.41 -9.40
N ALA A 110 7.79 0.66 -8.81
CA ALA A 110 8.78 0.60 -7.73
C ALA A 110 8.16 0.33 -6.35
N ALA A 111 6.90 0.74 -6.14
CA ALA A 111 6.18 0.51 -4.89
C ALA A 111 5.27 -0.72 -5.04
N LEU A 112 5.81 -1.88 -4.66
CA LEU A 112 5.10 -3.17 -4.66
C LEU A 112 3.82 -3.16 -3.80
N ALA A 113 3.71 -2.19 -2.89
CA ALA A 113 2.54 -1.96 -2.06
C ALA A 113 1.54 -0.96 -2.70
N SER A 114 1.53 -0.76 -4.03
CA SER A 114 0.41 -0.05 -4.69
C SER A 114 -0.79 -1.00 -4.84
N TRP A 115 -1.51 -1.21 -3.73
CA TRP A 115 -2.55 -2.23 -3.59
C TRP A 115 -3.63 -2.20 -4.67
N PRO A 116 -4.26 -1.05 -5.00
CA PRO A 116 -5.40 -1.08 -5.91
C PRO A 116 -5.02 -1.34 -7.37
N PRO A 117 -3.99 -0.70 -7.95
CA PRO A 117 -3.55 -1.05 -9.29
C PRO A 117 -2.98 -2.47 -9.34
N LEU A 118 -2.33 -2.96 -8.28
CA LEU A 118 -1.86 -4.35 -8.21
C LEU A 118 -3.05 -5.33 -8.23
N TYR A 119 -4.08 -5.08 -7.43
CA TYR A 119 -5.31 -5.87 -7.43
C TYR A 119 -5.95 -5.89 -8.82
N LYS A 120 -6.05 -4.73 -9.47
CA LYS A 120 -6.58 -4.61 -10.83
C LYS A 120 -5.75 -5.42 -11.83
N ALA A 121 -4.42 -5.32 -11.77
CA ALA A 121 -3.52 -6.10 -12.62
C ALA A 121 -3.66 -7.61 -12.40
N LEU A 122 -3.90 -8.06 -11.16
CA LEU A 122 -4.20 -9.46 -10.86
C LEU A 122 -5.54 -9.90 -11.47
N CYS A 123 -6.57 -9.06 -11.43
CA CYS A 123 -7.85 -9.36 -12.09
C CYS A 123 -7.64 -9.54 -13.59
N GLU A 124 -7.00 -8.58 -14.25
CA GLU A 124 -6.70 -8.61 -15.68
C GLU A 124 -5.88 -9.86 -16.06
N LEU A 125 -4.87 -10.20 -15.25
CA LEU A 125 -4.08 -11.42 -15.44
C LEU A 125 -4.94 -12.69 -15.36
N VAL A 126 -5.87 -12.76 -14.40
CA VAL A 126 -6.75 -13.91 -14.28
C VAL A 126 -7.73 -14.00 -15.45
N GLU A 127 -8.30 -12.87 -15.90
CA GLU A 127 -9.19 -12.82 -17.07
C GLU A 127 -8.48 -13.31 -18.33
N GLU A 128 -7.29 -12.78 -18.62
CA GLU A 128 -6.52 -13.12 -19.81
C GLU A 128 -6.08 -14.59 -19.86
N ASN A 129 -5.92 -15.23 -18.70
CA ASN A 129 -5.44 -16.62 -18.60
C ASN A 129 -6.58 -17.63 -18.34
N ALA A 130 -7.82 -17.17 -18.15
CA ALA A 130 -8.97 -18.03 -17.90
C ALA A 130 -9.32 -18.93 -19.09
N ASP A 131 -9.08 -18.46 -20.32
CA ASP A 131 -9.50 -19.16 -21.56
C ASP A 131 -8.64 -20.39 -21.91
N GLY A 132 -7.46 -20.56 -21.30
CA GLY A 132 -6.47 -21.56 -21.72
C GLY A 132 -6.31 -22.78 -20.82
N LEU A 133 -6.69 -22.70 -19.54
CA LEU A 133 -6.16 -23.61 -18.50
C LEU A 133 -7.22 -24.46 -17.75
N GLY A 134 -8.46 -24.50 -18.23
CA GLY A 134 -9.53 -25.24 -17.55
C GLY A 134 -10.34 -24.33 -16.63
N PRO A 135 -10.73 -24.74 -15.40
CA PRO A 135 -11.65 -23.99 -14.54
C PRO A 135 -11.08 -22.65 -14.05
N GLY A 136 -11.05 -21.66 -14.95
CA GLY A 136 -11.14 -20.21 -14.71
C GLY A 136 -10.13 -19.55 -13.77
N GLY A 137 -8.90 -20.08 -13.59
CA GLY A 137 -7.95 -19.51 -12.64
C GLY A 137 -6.48 -19.69 -12.99
N VAL A 138 -5.63 -18.90 -12.35
CA VAL A 138 -4.18 -18.88 -12.50
C VAL A 138 -3.53 -19.58 -11.29
N PRO A 139 -2.71 -20.63 -11.49
CA PRO A 139 -1.95 -21.23 -10.41
C PRO A 139 -0.97 -20.23 -9.78
N LEU A 140 -0.85 -20.21 -8.45
CA LEU A 140 0.04 -19.25 -7.77
C LEU A 140 1.52 -19.40 -8.19
N SER A 141 1.97 -20.59 -8.58
CA SER A 141 3.32 -20.81 -9.12
C SER A 141 3.57 -20.08 -10.44
N GLN A 142 2.51 -19.76 -11.20
CA GLN A 142 2.61 -18.99 -12.44
C GLN A 142 2.49 -17.48 -12.20
N LEU A 143 2.15 -17.05 -10.99
CA LEU A 143 1.87 -15.64 -10.73
C LEU A 143 3.12 -14.76 -10.84
N GLN A 144 4.27 -15.24 -10.36
CA GLN A 144 5.52 -14.47 -10.43
C GLN A 144 5.96 -14.15 -11.86
N PRO A 145 6.08 -15.13 -12.79
CA PRO A 145 6.46 -14.80 -14.17
C PRO A 145 5.42 -13.91 -14.87
N LEU A 146 4.14 -14.07 -14.58
CA LEU A 146 3.08 -13.21 -15.12
C LEU A 146 3.20 -11.76 -14.63
N LEU A 147 3.42 -11.56 -13.33
CA LEU A 147 3.64 -10.23 -12.75
C LEU A 147 4.93 -9.58 -13.28
N ARG A 148 5.99 -10.35 -13.54
CA ARG A 148 7.21 -9.81 -14.17
C ARG A 148 6.94 -9.24 -15.56
N VAL A 149 6.06 -9.88 -16.33
CA VAL A 149 5.74 -9.46 -17.70
C VAL A 149 4.77 -8.28 -17.72
N ARG A 150 3.72 -8.31 -16.88
CA ARG A 150 2.61 -7.34 -16.95
C ARG A 150 2.71 -6.19 -15.96
N TRP A 151 3.32 -6.41 -14.80
CA TRP A 151 3.42 -5.39 -13.75
C TRP A 151 4.75 -4.66 -13.81
N HIS A 152 5.84 -5.38 -13.54
CA HIS A 152 7.18 -4.79 -13.56
C HIS A 152 8.25 -5.85 -13.77
N GLY A 153 9.19 -5.59 -14.70
CA GLY A 153 10.25 -6.53 -15.05
C GLY A 153 11.19 -6.91 -13.89
N ARG A 154 11.22 -6.10 -12.82
CA ARG A 154 11.96 -6.38 -11.58
C ARG A 154 11.07 -6.87 -10.43
N PHE A 155 9.87 -7.37 -10.72
CA PHE A 155 9.04 -7.97 -9.68
C PHE A 155 9.80 -9.14 -9.03
N ASP A 156 10.00 -9.01 -7.72
CA ASP A 156 10.75 -9.95 -6.89
C ASP A 156 9.97 -10.27 -5.62
N GLU A 157 9.96 -11.56 -5.25
CA GLU A 157 9.22 -12.08 -4.11
C GLU A 157 9.87 -11.63 -2.78
N HIS A 158 11.21 -11.54 -2.75
CA HIS A 158 11.96 -11.18 -1.55
C HIS A 158 11.82 -9.71 -1.13
N GLY A 159 11.23 -8.87 -1.98
CA GLY A 159 10.95 -7.46 -1.72
C GLY A 159 9.50 -7.16 -1.38
N LEU A 160 8.64 -8.17 -1.30
CA LEU A 160 7.22 -7.97 -1.06
C LEU A 160 6.97 -7.57 0.40
N GLY A 161 6.45 -6.36 0.59
CA GLY A 161 6.05 -5.90 1.90
C GLY A 161 5.46 -4.51 1.85
N PHE A 162 4.85 -4.12 2.97
CA PHE A 162 4.10 -2.89 3.11
C PHE A 162 4.28 -2.31 4.50
N LEU A 163 3.85 -1.07 4.69
CA LEU A 163 3.86 -0.42 6.00
C LEU A 163 2.48 -0.55 6.64
N ALA A 164 2.44 -1.13 7.83
CA ALA A 164 1.22 -1.18 8.64
C ALA A 164 0.77 0.23 9.05
N GLU A 165 -0.42 0.37 9.63
CA GLU A 165 -0.93 1.65 10.17
C GLU A 165 -0.02 2.25 11.25
N SER A 166 0.73 1.40 11.94
CA SER A 166 1.75 1.79 12.91
C SER A 166 3.05 2.26 12.26
N GLY A 167 3.21 2.13 10.94
CA GLY A 167 4.48 2.39 10.25
C GLY A 167 5.50 1.27 10.37
N ALA A 168 5.18 0.16 11.04
CA ALA A 168 6.02 -1.03 11.03
C ALA A 168 6.01 -1.67 9.64
N TYR A 169 7.19 -2.11 9.17
CA TYR A 169 7.29 -2.82 7.91
C TYR A 169 6.91 -4.30 8.07
N GLU A 170 5.88 -4.72 7.34
CA GLU A 170 5.44 -6.11 7.26
C GLU A 170 5.97 -6.74 5.96
N CYS A 171 6.81 -7.75 6.10
CA CYS A 171 7.33 -8.53 4.98
C CYS A 171 6.37 -9.70 4.69
N LEU A 172 6.07 -9.92 3.41
CA LEU A 172 5.35 -11.11 2.96
C LEU A 172 6.35 -12.26 2.84
N GLY A 173 6.11 -13.36 3.56
CA GLY A 173 7.04 -14.48 3.64
C GLY A 173 7.09 -15.30 2.34
N SER A 174 6.02 -15.26 1.57
CA SER A 174 5.85 -15.97 0.31
C SER A 174 4.94 -15.22 -0.65
N LEU A 175 5.02 -15.57 -1.94
CA LEU A 175 4.10 -15.06 -2.97
C LEU A 175 2.63 -15.43 -2.68
N GLN A 176 2.37 -16.49 -1.91
CA GLN A 176 1.01 -16.88 -1.52
C GLN A 176 0.39 -15.89 -0.52
N ASP A 177 1.23 -15.23 0.27
CA ASP A 177 0.78 -14.24 1.24
C ASP A 177 0.29 -12.95 0.54
N LEU A 178 0.75 -12.69 -0.68
CA LEU A 178 0.38 -11.48 -1.42
C LEU A 178 -1.12 -11.44 -1.77
N PRO A 179 -1.71 -12.43 -2.47
CA PRO A 179 -3.16 -12.43 -2.71
C PRO A 179 -3.96 -12.49 -1.41
N CYS A 180 -3.51 -13.24 -0.40
CA CYS A 180 -4.16 -13.28 0.91
C CYS A 180 -4.23 -11.89 1.54
N ALA A 181 -3.11 -11.16 1.55
CA ALA A 181 -3.04 -9.82 2.08
C ALA A 181 -3.95 -8.89 1.29
N LEU A 182 -3.87 -8.88 -0.05
CA LEU A 182 -4.71 -8.04 -0.93
C LEU A 182 -6.21 -8.26 -0.71
N LEU A 183 -6.65 -9.51 -0.59
CA LEU A 183 -8.04 -9.85 -0.31
C LEU A 183 -8.48 -9.38 1.08
N ARG A 184 -7.60 -9.49 2.09
CA ARG A 184 -7.83 -8.94 3.42
C ARG A 184 -8.00 -7.42 3.37
N TRP A 185 -7.10 -6.72 2.69
CA TRP A 185 -7.17 -5.27 2.52
C TRP A 185 -8.44 -4.83 1.78
N ARG A 186 -8.85 -5.53 0.71
CA ARG A 186 -10.13 -5.25 0.01
C ARG A 186 -11.32 -5.32 0.97
N ARG A 187 -11.38 -6.36 1.82
CA ARG A 187 -12.45 -6.52 2.82
C ARG A 187 -12.42 -5.40 3.86
N GLN A 188 -11.23 -5.06 4.36
CA GLN A 188 -11.04 -3.94 5.30
C GLN A 188 -11.53 -2.62 4.69
N ARG A 189 -11.20 -2.37 3.41
CA ARG A 189 -11.69 -1.20 2.70
C ARG A 189 -13.21 -1.18 2.61
N ALA A 190 -13.84 -2.30 2.22
CA ALA A 190 -15.29 -2.38 2.12
C ALA A 190 -15.98 -2.13 3.46
N ALA A 191 -15.47 -2.73 4.55
CA ALA A 191 -15.97 -2.51 5.91
C ALA A 191 -15.81 -1.03 6.33
N TRP A 192 -14.61 -0.46 6.15
CA TRP A 192 -14.34 0.94 6.46
C TRP A 192 -15.29 1.89 5.73
N ARG A 193 -15.58 1.64 4.45
CA ARG A 193 -16.50 2.47 3.65
C ARG A 193 -17.93 2.37 4.15
N ALA A 194 -18.38 1.17 4.52
CA ALA A 194 -19.70 0.94 5.09
C ALA A 194 -19.86 1.65 6.43
N GLU A 195 -18.86 1.54 7.32
CA GLU A 195 -18.83 2.23 8.62
C GLU A 195 -18.80 3.75 8.48
N ALA A 196 -18.02 4.26 7.52
CA ALA A 196 -17.93 5.70 7.25
C ALA A 196 -19.17 6.27 6.56
N GLY A 197 -20.12 5.43 6.11
CA GLY A 197 -21.28 5.86 5.31
C GLY A 197 -20.90 6.60 4.03
N ALA A 198 -19.70 6.34 3.50
CA ALA A 198 -19.10 7.14 2.46
C ALA A 198 -19.54 6.64 1.07
N ARG A 199 -19.65 7.54 0.08
CA ARG A 199 -20.10 7.18 -1.30
C ARG A 199 -19.04 6.44 -2.10
N PRO A 200 -19.38 5.37 -2.87
CA PRO A 200 -18.43 4.60 -3.66
C PRO A 200 -17.46 5.49 -4.43
N SER A 201 -16.19 5.16 -4.36
CA SER A 201 -15.08 5.92 -4.94
C SER A 201 -14.53 5.20 -6.18
N ALA A 202 -13.69 5.85 -6.98
CA ALA A 202 -13.12 5.23 -8.19
C ALA A 202 -12.27 4.01 -7.86
N VAL A 203 -11.67 3.99 -6.66
CA VAL A 203 -10.97 2.81 -6.16
C VAL A 203 -11.96 1.68 -5.86
N ASP A 204 -13.15 1.96 -5.33
CA ASP A 204 -14.15 0.91 -5.08
C ASP A 204 -14.64 0.29 -6.40
N GLU A 205 -14.80 1.10 -7.45
CA GLU A 205 -15.11 0.64 -8.80
C GLU A 205 -14.04 -0.31 -9.34
N ALA A 206 -12.75 0.03 -9.15
CA ALA A 206 -11.63 -0.82 -9.56
C ALA A 206 -11.54 -2.16 -8.79
N LEU A 207 -12.19 -2.24 -7.62
CA LEU A 207 -12.24 -3.45 -6.77
C LEU A 207 -13.54 -4.25 -6.91
N LEU A 208 -14.41 -3.86 -7.86
CA LEU A 208 -15.65 -4.58 -8.15
C LEU A 208 -15.39 -6.05 -8.55
N PRO A 209 -14.42 -6.37 -9.44
CA PRO A 209 -14.10 -7.76 -9.73
C PRO A 209 -13.63 -8.46 -8.44
N GLU A 210 -14.27 -9.57 -8.07
CA GLU A 210 -13.91 -10.29 -6.85
C GLU A 210 -12.88 -11.37 -7.17
N LEU A 211 -11.66 -11.21 -6.67
CA LEU A 211 -10.68 -12.29 -6.66
C LEU A 211 -10.98 -13.24 -5.50
N GLU A 212 -10.75 -14.52 -5.72
CA GLU A 212 -10.78 -15.54 -4.69
C GLU A 212 -9.65 -16.56 -4.85
N LEU A 213 -9.13 -17.04 -3.72
CA LEU A 213 -8.16 -18.12 -3.66
C LEU A 213 -8.91 -19.43 -3.43
N VAL A 214 -8.70 -20.40 -4.33
CA VAL A 214 -9.38 -21.69 -4.27
C VAL A 214 -8.37 -22.81 -4.41
N ALA A 215 -8.55 -23.88 -3.66
CA ALA A 215 -7.72 -25.08 -3.82
C ALA A 215 -7.93 -25.67 -5.22
N ALA A 216 -6.85 -26.07 -5.88
CA ALA A 216 -6.92 -26.79 -7.14
C ALA A 216 -7.81 -28.05 -6.99
N PRO A 217 -8.60 -28.40 -8.01
CA PRO A 217 -9.51 -29.54 -7.94
C PRO A 217 -8.77 -30.84 -7.65
N ALA A 218 -9.44 -31.75 -6.93
CA ALA A 218 -8.91 -33.07 -6.61
C ALA A 218 -8.56 -33.82 -7.90
N GLY A 219 -7.26 -33.98 -8.16
CA GLY A 219 -6.73 -34.53 -9.42
C GLY A 219 -5.61 -33.69 -10.03
N ALA A 220 -5.45 -32.43 -9.62
CA ALA A 220 -4.27 -31.65 -9.97
C ALA A 220 -3.01 -32.28 -9.34
N PRO A 221 -1.87 -32.32 -10.05
CA PRO A 221 -0.65 -33.00 -9.59
C PRO A 221 -0.02 -32.36 -8.34
N ARG A 222 -0.46 -31.15 -7.97
CA ARG A 222 -0.05 -30.43 -6.76
C ARG A 222 -1.29 -29.85 -6.09
N ARG A 223 -1.32 -29.88 -4.75
CA ARG A 223 -2.29 -29.15 -3.92
C ARG A 223 -1.98 -27.65 -3.98
N GLU A 224 -2.09 -27.10 -5.17
CA GLU A 224 -1.78 -25.71 -5.45
C GLU A 224 -3.02 -24.85 -5.23
N LEU A 225 -2.82 -23.61 -4.79
CA LEU A 225 -3.87 -22.60 -4.77
C LEU A 225 -3.98 -21.98 -6.17
N LEU A 226 -5.22 -21.77 -6.60
CA LEU A 226 -5.56 -21.06 -7.82
C LEU A 226 -6.13 -19.70 -7.43
N LEU A 227 -5.64 -18.65 -8.07
CA LEU A 227 -6.27 -17.33 -8.04
C LEU A 227 -7.28 -17.26 -9.18
N ARG A 228 -8.56 -17.05 -8.86
CA ARG A 228 -9.62 -16.93 -9.86
C ARG A 228 -10.51 -15.73 -9.62
N LEU A 229 -11.23 -15.32 -10.65
CA LEU A 229 -12.29 -14.34 -10.51
C LEU A 229 -13.58 -15.06 -10.17
N ARG A 230 -14.27 -14.53 -9.16
CA ARG A 230 -15.61 -14.96 -8.83
C ARG A 230 -16.53 -14.51 -9.95
N PRO A 231 -17.38 -15.40 -10.50
CA PRO A 231 -18.41 -14.96 -11.44
C PRO A 231 -19.28 -13.90 -10.75
N ALA A 232 -19.53 -12.79 -11.44
CA ALA A 232 -20.46 -11.79 -10.96
C ALA A 232 -21.78 -12.50 -10.63
N ARG A 233 -22.21 -12.44 -9.36
CA ARG A 233 -23.50 -12.98 -8.99
C ARG A 233 -24.54 -12.27 -9.87
N PRO A 234 -25.42 -13.00 -10.56
CA PRO A 234 -26.49 -12.35 -11.29
C PRO A 234 -27.26 -11.49 -10.28
N GLN A 235 -27.34 -10.17 -10.52
CA GLN A 235 -27.94 -9.19 -9.61
C GLN A 235 -29.38 -9.55 -9.18
N GLU A 236 -30.03 -10.45 -9.91
CA GLU A 236 -31.35 -11.00 -9.59
C GLU A 236 -31.36 -11.82 -8.30
N GLU A 237 -30.31 -12.58 -7.99
CA GLU A 237 -30.22 -13.34 -6.73
C GLU A 237 -30.05 -12.42 -5.52
N GLU A 238 -29.26 -11.35 -5.66
CA GLU A 238 -29.02 -10.40 -4.57
C GLU A 238 -30.28 -9.58 -4.25
N ARG A 239 -31.04 -9.16 -5.29
CA ARG A 239 -32.36 -8.55 -5.09
C ARG A 239 -33.37 -9.52 -4.50
N ALA A 240 -33.31 -10.80 -4.85
CA ALA A 240 -34.19 -11.82 -4.29
C ALA A 240 -33.88 -12.10 -2.81
N GLU A 241 -32.60 -12.15 -2.41
CA GLU A 241 -32.19 -12.29 -1.02
C GLU A 241 -32.56 -11.06 -0.18
N GLU A 242 -32.38 -9.85 -0.70
CA GLU A 242 -32.76 -8.61 -0.02
C GLU A 242 -34.28 -8.49 0.14
N ALA A 243 -35.06 -8.85 -0.90
CA ALA A 243 -36.51 -8.92 -0.83
C ALA A 243 -37.01 -10.00 0.15
N ALA A 244 -36.34 -11.16 0.21
CA ALA A 244 -36.68 -12.23 1.15
C ALA A 244 -36.33 -11.87 2.61
N GLY A 245 -35.25 -11.11 2.83
CA GLY A 245 -34.87 -10.58 4.13
C GLY A 245 -35.87 -9.54 4.66
N ALA A 246 -36.33 -8.63 3.81
CA ALA A 246 -37.32 -7.61 4.18
C ALA A 246 -38.70 -8.21 4.53
N ALA A 247 -39.10 -9.30 3.88
CA ALA A 247 -40.38 -9.96 4.13
C ALA A 247 -40.46 -10.69 5.49
N LYS A 248 -39.33 -11.07 6.10
CA LYS A 248 -39.29 -11.81 7.37
C LYS A 248 -39.23 -10.94 8.63
N GLY A 249 -39.05 -9.62 8.50
CA GLY A 249 -38.93 -8.70 9.63
C GLY A 249 -40.24 -8.07 10.14
N GLY A 250 -41.39 -8.43 9.56
CA GLY A 250 -42.67 -7.72 9.79
C GLY A 250 -43.62 -8.29 10.85
N GLU A 251 -43.36 -9.47 11.42
CA GLU A 251 -44.29 -10.14 12.34
C GLU A 251 -43.81 -10.03 13.80
N SER A 252 -43.92 -8.83 14.35
CA SER A 252 -43.78 -8.55 15.78
C SER A 252 -45.13 -8.01 16.27
N ASP A 253 -46.08 -8.91 16.49
CA ASP A 253 -47.33 -8.66 17.22
C ASP A 253 -46.99 -8.34 18.69
N GLY A 254 -46.73 -7.06 18.95
CA GLY A 254 -46.57 -6.48 20.26
C GLY A 254 -47.81 -5.66 20.63
N GLU A 255 -48.92 -6.35 20.86
CA GLU A 255 -50.09 -5.81 21.54
C GLU A 255 -49.71 -5.49 23.00
N LEU A 256 -49.48 -4.21 23.32
CA LEU A 256 -49.59 -3.71 24.69
C LEU A 256 -50.21 -2.30 24.71
N SER A 257 -51.47 -2.29 25.12
CA SER A 257 -52.23 -1.13 25.58
C SER A 257 -51.57 -0.45 26.78
N GLY A 258 -51.62 0.88 26.82
CA GLY A 258 -51.35 1.69 28.02
C GLY A 258 -51.23 3.16 27.65
N THR A 259 -52.35 3.85 27.47
CA THR A 259 -52.90 4.85 28.41
C THR A 259 -52.02 6.10 28.58
N ASP A 260 -52.48 7.17 27.93
CA ASP A 260 -52.60 8.56 28.41
C ASP A 260 -51.81 8.95 29.68
N ASP A 261 -50.97 9.98 29.59
CA ASP A 261 -51.30 11.29 30.17
C ASP A 261 -50.22 12.34 29.82
N GLY A 262 -50.69 13.52 29.42
CA GLY A 262 -49.87 14.55 28.79
C GLY A 262 -49.00 15.40 29.72
N ARG A 263 -48.10 16.20 29.13
CA ARG A 263 -47.66 17.50 29.68
C ARG A 263 -46.83 18.33 28.69
N SER A 264 -47.36 19.52 28.42
CA SER A 264 -46.67 20.81 28.22
C SER A 264 -45.49 20.95 27.25
N THR A 265 -45.81 21.66 26.15
CA THR A 265 -45.10 22.80 25.59
C THR A 265 -43.91 23.37 26.39
N SER A 266 -42.73 23.39 25.76
CA SER A 266 -41.79 24.51 25.85
C SER A 266 -40.97 24.61 24.56
N ALA A 267 -41.03 25.79 23.93
CA ALA A 267 -40.19 26.18 22.81
C ALA A 267 -38.72 26.27 23.28
N GLY A 268 -37.86 25.48 22.64
CA GLY A 268 -36.40 25.50 22.82
C GLY A 268 -35.72 25.91 21.51
N LEU A 269 -34.79 26.84 21.64
CA LEU A 269 -33.96 27.47 20.60
C LEU A 269 -33.14 26.46 19.77
N PRO A 270 -32.68 26.83 18.56
CA PRO A 270 -31.80 25.98 17.76
C PRO A 270 -30.39 25.95 18.37
N GLU A 271 -30.04 24.82 18.98
CA GLU A 271 -28.65 24.53 19.37
C GLU A 271 -27.82 24.18 18.13
N THR A 272 -26.68 24.85 18.01
CA THR A 272 -25.64 24.62 17.01
C THR A 272 -24.99 23.24 17.20
N PRO A 273 -24.62 22.52 16.12
CA PRO A 273 -24.00 21.20 16.25
C PRO A 273 -22.53 21.37 16.68
N ARG A 274 -22.28 21.16 17.97
CA ARG A 274 -20.94 21.03 18.56
C ARG A 274 -20.67 19.57 18.86
N GLU A 275 -19.56 19.07 18.32
CA GLU A 275 -18.72 18.02 18.90
C GLU A 275 -19.42 16.68 19.23
N ARG A 276 -19.69 15.88 18.19
CA ARG A 276 -19.66 14.43 18.33
C ARG A 276 -18.21 13.99 18.22
N GLU A 277 -17.46 14.10 19.32
CA GLU A 277 -16.27 13.28 19.52
C GLU A 277 -16.75 11.83 19.62
N ALA A 278 -16.69 11.11 18.50
CA ALA A 278 -16.76 9.67 18.52
C ALA A 278 -15.55 9.17 19.31
N SER A 279 -15.83 8.57 20.47
CA SER A 279 -14.89 7.66 21.11
C SER A 279 -14.53 6.57 20.10
N LEU A 280 -13.39 6.74 19.44
CA LEU A 280 -12.68 5.69 18.75
C LEU A 280 -12.23 4.69 19.80
N GLY A 281 -13.14 3.80 20.20
CA GLY A 281 -12.76 2.59 20.90
C GLY A 281 -11.77 1.84 20.01
N SER A 282 -10.58 1.55 20.54
CA SER A 282 -9.67 0.56 19.96
C SER A 282 -10.43 -0.76 19.84
N LEU A 283 -11.07 -0.98 18.70
CA LEU A 283 -11.57 -2.29 18.30
C LEU A 283 -10.34 -3.12 17.99
N GLU A 284 -10.02 -4.05 18.90
CA GLU A 284 -9.19 -5.19 18.55
C GLU A 284 -9.81 -5.84 17.30
N PRO A 285 -9.04 -6.02 16.21
CA PRO A 285 -9.55 -6.72 15.05
C PRO A 285 -9.96 -8.13 15.49
N PRO A 286 -11.09 -8.69 14.99
CA PRO A 286 -11.48 -10.04 15.31
C PRO A 286 -10.32 -10.99 14.98
N ALA A 287 -9.85 -11.72 15.99
CA ALA A 287 -8.87 -12.78 15.83
C ALA A 287 -9.45 -13.84 14.89
N TRP A 288 -9.08 -13.77 13.63
CA TRP A 288 -9.40 -14.80 12.66
C TRP A 288 -8.23 -15.79 12.68
N ASP A 289 -8.45 -16.95 13.29
CA ASP A 289 -7.63 -18.12 13.03
C ASP A 289 -7.94 -18.56 11.60
N PRO A 290 -6.97 -18.60 10.67
CA PRO A 290 -7.14 -19.38 9.46
C PRO A 290 -7.23 -20.84 9.89
N GLU A 291 -8.44 -21.40 9.99
CA GLU A 291 -8.61 -22.85 9.94
C GLU A 291 -8.15 -23.33 8.57
N VAL A 292 -6.84 -23.50 8.43
CA VAL A 292 -6.25 -24.37 7.43
C VAL A 292 -6.77 -25.77 7.76
N PRO A 293 -7.42 -26.49 6.82
CA PRO A 293 -7.85 -27.85 7.07
C PRO A 293 -6.61 -28.70 7.30
N THR A 294 -6.29 -28.94 8.57
CA THR A 294 -5.26 -29.89 8.98
C THR A 294 -5.83 -31.27 8.71
N ALA A 295 -5.43 -31.86 7.58
CA ALA A 295 -5.78 -33.22 7.22
C ALA A 295 -5.18 -34.17 8.28
N ALA A 296 -6.00 -34.58 9.24
CA ALA A 296 -5.72 -35.69 10.13
C ALA A 296 -5.67 -36.98 9.30
N GLY A 297 -4.45 -37.39 8.93
CA GLY A 297 -4.15 -38.69 8.34
C GLY A 297 -3.23 -39.45 9.25
N GLN A 298 -3.77 -40.45 9.93
CA GLN A 298 -3.03 -41.44 10.72
C GLN A 298 -1.93 -42.09 9.87
N ALA A 299 -0.70 -42.07 10.40
CA ALA A 299 0.34 -43.00 10.03
C ALA A 299 0.96 -43.52 11.32
N GLU A 300 0.49 -44.69 11.74
CA GLU A 300 1.16 -45.50 12.76
C GLU A 300 2.45 -46.09 12.18
N GLY A 301 3.51 -46.09 13.00
CA GLY A 301 4.50 -47.16 13.05
C GLY A 301 5.70 -47.07 12.11
N ALA A 302 6.85 -46.65 12.66
CA ALA A 302 8.07 -47.47 12.69
C ALA A 302 9.16 -46.70 13.47
N GLU A 303 9.42 -47.15 14.70
CA GLU A 303 10.66 -46.89 15.43
C GLU A 303 11.82 -47.59 14.70
N GLU A 304 12.88 -46.86 14.34
CA GLU A 304 14.22 -47.43 14.35
C GLU A 304 15.21 -46.33 14.75
N ALA A 305 15.82 -46.54 15.91
CA ALA A 305 16.80 -45.67 16.53
C ALA A 305 18.18 -45.93 15.92
N GLU A 306 18.84 -44.89 15.43
CA GLU A 306 20.29 -44.90 15.25
C GLU A 306 20.90 -43.64 15.87
N GLN A 307 21.61 -43.86 16.98
CA GLN A 307 22.51 -42.90 17.61
C GLN A 307 23.65 -42.51 16.67
N LEU A 308 24.12 -41.25 16.75
CA LEU A 308 25.54 -40.83 16.79
C LEU A 308 25.67 -39.28 16.81
N PRO A 309 26.85 -38.68 17.11
CA PRO A 309 26.99 -37.77 18.26
C PRO A 309 27.23 -36.29 17.91
N ALA A 310 27.23 -35.47 18.97
CA ALA A 310 27.44 -34.03 19.00
C ALA A 310 28.78 -33.55 18.38
N PRO A 311 28.80 -32.35 17.76
CA PRO A 311 30.05 -31.65 17.47
C PRO A 311 30.45 -30.70 18.60
N SER A 312 31.66 -30.95 19.11
CA SER A 312 32.50 -30.06 19.90
C SER A 312 32.89 -28.80 19.10
N GLY A 313 33.00 -27.67 19.80
CA GLY A 313 33.35 -26.37 19.23
C GLY A 313 34.82 -26.23 18.77
N ALA A 314 35.01 -25.23 17.92
CA ALA A 314 36.28 -24.56 17.61
C ALA A 314 35.92 -23.17 17.03
N ALA A 315 36.13 -22.08 17.77
CA ALA A 315 37.34 -21.23 17.70
C ALA A 315 37.53 -20.56 16.32
N CYS A 316 37.01 -19.34 16.18
CA CYS A 316 37.37 -18.43 15.09
C CYS A 316 38.70 -17.74 15.43
N GLY A 317 39.76 -18.12 14.70
CA GLY A 317 41.05 -17.45 14.71
C GLY A 317 41.19 -16.47 13.55
N GLU A 318 41.72 -15.29 13.87
CA GLU A 318 42.27 -14.30 12.94
C GLU A 318 43.42 -14.89 12.09
N GLY A 319 43.62 -14.36 10.88
CA GLY A 319 44.85 -14.65 10.13
C GLY A 319 44.87 -14.24 8.66
N ALA A 320 45.41 -13.04 8.42
CA ALA A 320 46.44 -12.71 7.43
C ALA A 320 46.24 -12.94 5.91
N LEU A 321 46.24 -11.79 5.21
CA LEU A 321 47.15 -11.42 4.10
C LEU A 321 47.83 -12.55 3.31
N GLY A 322 47.53 -12.59 2.00
CA GLY A 322 48.33 -13.31 1.02
C GLY A 322 48.05 -12.83 -0.40
N GLY A 323 48.92 -11.95 -0.91
CA GLY A 323 48.94 -11.58 -2.33
C GLY A 323 49.48 -12.72 -3.20
N GLY A 324 49.06 -12.76 -4.47
CA GLY A 324 49.63 -13.74 -5.39
C GLY A 324 48.99 -13.85 -6.76
N ARG A 325 49.60 -13.14 -7.71
CA ARG A 325 49.89 -13.56 -9.10
C ARG A 325 48.77 -13.62 -10.15
N VAL A 326 49.00 -12.70 -11.09
CA VAL A 326 48.67 -12.68 -12.52
C VAL A 326 49.13 -13.95 -13.25
N ALA A 327 48.20 -14.56 -13.98
CA ALA A 327 48.40 -15.32 -15.22
C ALA A 327 47.06 -15.27 -15.98
N GLY A 328 46.94 -14.56 -17.09
CA GLY A 328 47.39 -15.05 -18.39
C GLY A 328 46.37 -16.01 -18.99
N ARG A 329 45.28 -15.51 -19.59
CA ARG A 329 44.43 -16.29 -20.50
C ARG A 329 44.10 -15.51 -21.78
N ARG A 330 44.32 -16.22 -22.88
CA ARG A 330 44.06 -15.88 -24.29
C ARG A 330 42.58 -15.52 -24.55
N PRO A 331 42.30 -14.74 -25.60
CA PRO A 331 40.96 -14.59 -26.14
C PRO A 331 40.64 -15.77 -27.07
N GLU A 332 39.59 -16.53 -26.77
CA GLU A 332 38.95 -17.43 -27.72
C GLU A 332 37.80 -16.70 -28.42
N GLU A 333 37.98 -16.53 -29.73
CA GLU A 333 37.04 -16.76 -30.82
C GLU A 333 35.54 -16.48 -30.57
N ALA A 334 35.09 -15.36 -31.15
CA ALA A 334 33.68 -15.03 -31.35
C ALA A 334 33.09 -15.85 -32.52
N PRO A 335 31.87 -16.42 -32.38
CA PRO A 335 31.21 -17.08 -33.49
C PRO A 335 30.58 -16.07 -34.47
N HIS A 336 30.80 -16.34 -35.75
CA HIS A 336 30.15 -15.71 -36.90
C HIS A 336 28.61 -15.72 -36.78
N TYR A 337 28.01 -14.53 -36.74
CA TYR A 337 26.59 -14.36 -37.04
C TYR A 337 26.39 -14.34 -38.56
N GLY A 338 25.72 -15.38 -39.07
CA GLY A 338 25.18 -15.41 -40.42
C GLY A 338 23.96 -14.49 -40.50
N ALA A 339 24.04 -13.47 -41.36
CA ALA A 339 22.92 -12.63 -41.73
C ALA A 339 22.04 -13.34 -42.76
N THR A 340 20.82 -13.71 -42.36
CA THR A 340 19.73 -14.05 -43.28
C THR A 340 18.62 -13.03 -43.10
N GLU A 341 18.46 -12.18 -44.11
CA GLU A 341 17.33 -11.28 -44.28
C GLU A 341 16.01 -12.06 -44.39
N PRO A 342 14.92 -11.53 -43.83
CA PRO A 342 13.61 -11.68 -44.44
C PRO A 342 13.05 -10.33 -44.88
N ARG A 343 12.77 -10.25 -46.19
CA ARG A 343 11.88 -9.30 -46.86
C ARG A 343 10.68 -8.91 -45.96
N ARG A 344 10.56 -7.62 -45.64
CA ARG A 344 9.30 -7.02 -45.20
C ARG A 344 8.70 -6.19 -46.33
N ALA A 345 7.45 -6.53 -46.64
CA ALA A 345 6.56 -5.81 -47.53
C ALA A 345 6.23 -4.43 -46.97
N ALA A 346 6.10 -3.46 -47.87
CA ALA A 346 5.72 -2.08 -47.60
C ALA A 346 4.27 -1.97 -47.09
N PRO A 347 3.97 -1.07 -46.14
CA PRO A 347 2.63 -0.55 -45.97
C PRO A 347 2.41 0.70 -46.82
N ARG A 348 1.28 0.71 -47.51
CA ARG A 348 0.79 1.82 -48.32
C ARG A 348 0.42 3.01 -47.43
N SER A 349 0.79 4.19 -47.91
CA SER A 349 0.36 5.49 -47.41
C SER A 349 -1.10 5.75 -47.76
N SER A 350 -1.86 6.24 -46.78
CA SER A 350 -3.06 7.04 -47.03
C SER A 350 -3.37 7.87 -45.78
N SER A 351 -2.83 9.08 -45.75
CA SER A 351 -3.33 10.16 -44.89
C SER A 351 -4.64 10.71 -45.46
N PRO A 352 -5.56 11.16 -44.61
CA PRO A 352 -6.27 12.38 -44.90
C PRO A 352 -5.99 13.43 -43.82
N THR A 353 -5.48 14.54 -44.32
CA THR A 353 -5.33 15.84 -43.66
C THR A 353 -6.71 16.32 -43.20
N GLY A 354 -6.84 16.61 -41.90
CA GLY A 354 -8.00 17.27 -41.32
C GLY A 354 -7.53 18.43 -40.46
N ASP A 355 -7.58 19.62 -41.05
CA ASP A 355 -7.32 20.90 -40.39
C ASP A 355 -8.32 21.12 -39.23
N PHE A 356 -7.81 21.41 -38.03
CA PHE A 356 -8.59 22.13 -37.03
C PHE A 356 -7.68 23.12 -36.29
N ALA A 357 -7.70 24.35 -36.80
CA ALA A 357 -7.21 25.53 -36.14
C ALA A 357 -8.34 26.15 -35.29
N GLY A 358 -8.01 26.56 -34.06
CA GLY A 358 -8.91 27.29 -33.16
C GLY A 358 -8.43 27.13 -31.72
N ALA A 359 -7.44 27.90 -31.27
CA ALA A 359 -7.62 29.23 -30.66
C ALA A 359 -8.60 29.23 -29.48
N THR A 360 -8.07 29.10 -28.26
CA THR A 360 -8.49 29.96 -27.14
C THR A 360 -7.38 30.02 -26.09
N GLN A 361 -6.72 31.18 -26.10
CA GLN A 361 -5.79 31.68 -25.10
C GLN A 361 -6.58 32.71 -24.27
N ARG A 362 -6.27 32.76 -22.96
CA ARG A 362 -6.65 33.78 -21.96
C ARG A 362 -8.02 33.63 -21.27
N HIS A 363 -8.04 33.43 -19.95
CA HIS A 363 -8.00 34.46 -18.89
C HIS A 363 -8.38 33.78 -17.55
N HIS A 364 -7.51 33.79 -16.56
CA HIS A 364 -7.83 34.41 -15.26
C HIS A 364 -6.57 34.53 -14.40
N ALA A 365 -6.12 35.79 -14.31
CA ALA A 365 -5.37 36.30 -13.17
C ALA A 365 -6.36 36.71 -12.07
N LEU A 366 -5.79 36.99 -10.89
CA LEU A 366 -6.39 37.50 -9.64
C LEU A 366 -6.78 36.43 -8.61
N GLN A 367 -5.80 36.04 -7.79
CA GLN A 367 -5.97 36.10 -6.33
C GLN A 367 -4.62 36.34 -5.64
N GLU A 368 -4.17 37.60 -5.70
CA GLU A 368 -3.33 38.15 -4.64
C GLU A 368 -4.26 38.66 -3.53
N SER A 369 -4.07 38.15 -2.31
CA SER A 369 -4.40 38.78 -1.02
C SER A 369 -4.91 37.73 -0.02
N SER A 370 -3.96 37.11 0.67
CA SER A 370 -4.06 36.75 2.10
C SER A 370 -2.65 36.46 2.58
N ALA A 371 -1.86 37.52 2.72
CA ALA A 371 -0.75 37.52 3.65
C ALA A 371 -1.38 37.49 5.05
N SER A 372 -1.54 36.30 5.61
CA SER A 372 -1.72 36.18 7.06
C SER A 372 -0.40 36.55 7.71
N ASP A 373 -0.46 37.58 8.55
CA ASP A 373 0.58 37.99 9.49
C ASP A 373 1.05 36.80 10.34
N CYS A 374 2.13 36.14 9.90
CA CYS A 374 2.95 35.36 10.80
C CYS A 374 3.87 36.33 11.53
N LEU A 375 3.54 36.61 12.80
CA LEU A 375 4.34 37.44 13.70
C LEU A 375 5.82 37.01 13.73
N PRO A 376 6.78 37.95 13.67
CA PRO A 376 8.20 37.63 13.84
C PRO A 376 8.50 37.53 15.33
N GLY A 377 8.56 36.31 15.87
CA GLY A 377 8.69 36.13 17.31
C GLY A 377 9.18 34.77 17.79
N CYS A 378 10.05 34.09 17.06
CA CYS A 378 10.79 32.93 17.58
C CYS A 378 12.26 33.02 17.17
N ALA A 379 13.03 33.79 17.94
CA ALA A 379 14.49 33.63 17.98
C ALA A 379 14.81 32.53 19.00
N PRO A 380 15.66 31.53 18.68
CA PRO A 380 16.05 30.51 19.65
C PRO A 380 17.06 31.08 20.66
N ALA A 381 16.83 30.79 21.94
CA ALA A 381 17.78 30.95 23.03
C ALA A 381 18.72 29.73 23.09
#